data_AF-A0A7K3ZJN2-F1
#
_entry.id   AF-A0A7K3ZJN2-F1
#
_cell.length_a   1.000
_cell.length_b   1.000
_cell.length_c   1.000
_cell.angle_alpha   90.00
_cell.angle_beta   90.00
_cell.angle_gamma   90.00
#
_symmetry.space_group_name_H-M   'P 1'
#
loop_
_entity.id
_entity.type
_entity.pdbx_description
1 polymer ?
#
loop_
_entity_poly.entity_id
_entity_poly.type
_entity_poly.pdbx_seq_one_letter_code
_entity_poly.pdbx_strand_id
1 'polypeptide(L)'
;MTGIREDFALGRGSRARSLLSFTWGALVLLVLPLILYYYSGEIAAWMAGMIQGLEQEDFDKILALLRSVLVVYMLFGLPLLVLRIPIGYYPPGSYSRMIFCLISGVYAIFWVYMFTQGGVLVVDATDLAGAMSSGTITGLTMTADMSGFIWVVMGLMVLKLVIPVAEFKGARDEYINGPKDDRKERVDRTVRVKGRHEGD
;
A
#
# COMPACT_ATOMS: atom_id res chain seq x y z
N MET A 1 0.86 23.07 -25.89
CA MET A 1 1.07 22.70 -24.48
C MET A 1 -0.21 22.93 -23.64
N THR A 2 -1.37 22.46 -24.11
CA THR A 2 -2.67 22.63 -23.45
C THR A 2 -3.07 21.44 -22.57
N GLY A 3 -2.49 20.25 -22.79
CA GLY A 3 -2.87 19.02 -22.07
C GLY A 3 -2.57 19.00 -20.57
N ILE A 4 -1.45 19.60 -20.12
CA ILE A 4 -1.03 19.57 -18.70
C ILE A 4 -2.05 20.28 -17.79
N ARG A 5 -2.74 21.31 -18.31
CA ARG A 5 -3.76 22.05 -17.55
C ARG A 5 -5.04 21.23 -17.32
N GLU A 6 -5.37 20.31 -18.21
CA GLU A 6 -6.53 19.43 -18.04
C GLU A 6 -6.24 18.21 -17.15
N ASP A 7 -4.97 17.78 -17.07
CA ASP A 7 -4.56 16.63 -16.25
C ASP A 7 -4.70 16.86 -14.72
N PHE A 8 -4.77 18.13 -14.30
CA PHE A 8 -5.08 18.56 -12.92
C PHE A 8 -6.51 19.08 -12.76
N ALA A 9 -7.31 19.08 -13.84
CA ALA A 9 -8.69 19.53 -13.76
C ALA A 9 -9.53 18.53 -12.93
N LEU A 10 -9.97 18.98 -11.76
CA LEU A 10 -10.77 18.22 -10.79
C LEU A 10 -12.09 17.65 -11.37
N GLY A 11 -12.51 18.11 -12.55
CA GLY A 11 -13.80 17.76 -13.17
C GLY A 11 -13.96 16.30 -13.57
N ARG A 12 -12.88 15.52 -13.76
CA ARG A 12 -12.95 14.09 -14.12
C ARG A 12 -12.66 13.12 -12.96
N GLY A 13 -12.44 13.65 -11.75
CA GLY A 13 -12.17 12.85 -10.56
C GLY A 13 -13.44 12.27 -9.93
N SER A 14 -13.34 11.10 -9.30
CA SER A 14 -14.50 10.46 -8.67
C SER A 14 -14.34 10.41 -7.14
N ARG A 15 -15.25 11.08 -6.43
CA ARG A 15 -15.26 11.10 -4.95
C ARG A 15 -15.50 9.71 -4.35
N ALA A 16 -16.36 8.91 -5.00
CA ALA A 16 -16.68 7.55 -4.55
C ALA A 16 -15.46 6.61 -4.58
N ARG A 17 -14.64 6.64 -5.64
CA ARG A 17 -13.43 5.80 -5.70
C ARG A 17 -12.36 6.25 -4.71
N SER A 18 -12.25 7.56 -4.49
CA SER A 18 -11.36 8.11 -3.45
C SER A 18 -11.75 7.56 -2.08
N LEU A 19 -13.04 7.63 -1.72
CA LEU A 19 -13.53 7.08 -0.46
C LEU A 19 -13.26 5.58 -0.35
N LEU A 20 -13.54 4.80 -1.40
CA LEU A 20 -13.29 3.35 -1.40
C LEU A 20 -11.81 3.02 -1.21
N SER A 21 -10.92 3.74 -1.90
CA SER A 21 -9.47 3.54 -1.78
C SER A 21 -8.95 3.88 -0.39
N PHE A 22 -9.50 4.93 0.23
CA PHE A 22 -9.19 5.32 1.60
C PHE A 22 -9.70 4.29 2.60
N THR A 23 -10.96 3.87 2.50
CA THR A 23 -11.53 2.86 3.40
C THR A 23 -10.78 1.54 3.31
N TRP A 24 -10.43 1.09 2.10
CA TRP A 24 -9.58 -0.08 1.92
C TRP A 24 -8.18 0.11 2.52
N GLY A 25 -7.65 1.34 2.44
CA GLY A 25 -6.40 1.73 3.10
C GLY A 25 -6.50 1.63 4.60
N ALA A 26 -7.52 2.23 5.18
CA ALA A 26 -7.73 2.27 6.62
C ALA A 26 -7.90 0.85 7.15
N LEU A 27 -8.62 -0.01 6.41
CA LEU A 27 -8.80 -1.40 6.79
C LEU A 27 -7.45 -2.13 6.88
N VAL A 28 -6.63 -2.06 5.84
CA VAL A 28 -5.36 -2.81 5.79
C VAL A 28 -4.27 -2.19 6.68
N LEU A 29 -4.16 -0.87 6.69
CA LEU A 29 -3.07 -0.16 7.38
C LEU A 29 -3.36 0.13 8.85
N LEU A 30 -4.63 0.15 9.26
CA LEU A 30 -5.02 0.47 10.65
C LEU A 30 -5.87 -0.63 11.27
N VAL A 31 -6.99 -1.01 10.66
CA VAL A 31 -7.94 -1.95 11.29
C VAL A 31 -7.33 -3.32 11.48
N LEU A 32 -6.66 -3.86 10.46
CA LEU A 32 -6.02 -5.17 10.51
C LEU A 32 -4.91 -5.25 11.58
N PRO A 33 -3.93 -4.33 11.62
CA PRO A 33 -2.92 -4.34 12.69
C PRO A 33 -3.53 -4.05 14.07
N LEU A 34 -4.63 -3.29 14.16
CA LEU A 34 -5.33 -3.05 15.42
C LEU A 34 -6.07 -4.29 15.94
N ILE A 35 -6.68 -5.08 15.06
CA ILE A 35 -7.25 -6.39 15.39
C ILE A 35 -6.11 -7.30 15.89
N LEU A 36 -5.00 -7.38 15.17
CA LEU A 36 -3.85 -8.18 15.60
C LEU A 36 -3.32 -7.72 16.95
N TYR A 37 -3.23 -6.41 17.18
CA TYR A 37 -2.78 -5.85 18.46
C TYR A 37 -3.69 -6.26 19.62
N TYR A 38 -5.01 -6.19 19.42
CA TYR A 38 -6.00 -6.53 20.45
C TYR A 38 -6.00 -8.04 20.74
N TYR A 39 -6.04 -8.86 19.69
CA TYR A 39 -6.12 -10.32 19.81
C TYR A 39 -4.76 -11.01 20.00
N SER A 40 -3.64 -10.27 20.01
CA SER A 40 -2.31 -10.87 20.10
C SER A 40 -2.15 -11.79 21.32
N GLY A 41 -2.78 -11.43 22.44
CA GLY A 41 -2.73 -12.21 23.68
C GLY A 41 -3.48 -13.55 23.59
N GLU A 42 -4.67 -13.53 22.99
CA GLU A 42 -5.46 -14.75 22.77
C GLU A 42 -4.79 -15.67 21.75
N ILE A 43 -4.23 -15.11 20.68
CA ILE A 43 -3.46 -15.85 19.68
C ILE A 43 -2.26 -16.53 20.33
N ALA A 44 -1.55 -15.85 21.23
CA ALA A 44 -0.43 -16.44 21.94
C ALA A 44 -0.85 -17.53 22.91
N ALA A 45 -1.92 -17.34 23.68
CA ALA A 45 -2.43 -18.37 24.57
C ALA A 45 -2.81 -19.65 23.80
N TRP A 46 -3.40 -19.48 22.61
CA TRP A 46 -3.72 -20.59 21.71
C TRP A 46 -2.45 -21.28 21.16
N MET A 47 -1.44 -20.50 20.77
CA MET A 47 -0.15 -21.00 20.28
C MET A 47 0.67 -21.71 21.35
N ALA A 48 0.70 -21.19 22.58
CA ALA A 48 1.43 -21.76 23.71
C ALA A 48 0.89 -23.14 24.10
N GLY A 49 -0.43 -23.37 23.96
CA GLY A 49 -1.03 -24.70 24.14
C GLY A 49 -0.64 -25.72 23.05
N MET A 50 -0.15 -25.25 21.90
CA MET A 50 0.18 -26.08 20.74
C MET A 50 1.68 -26.36 20.60
N ILE A 51 2.53 -25.44 21.07
CA ILE A 51 3.99 -25.54 20.99
C ILE A 51 4.54 -26.02 22.34
N GLN A 52 4.76 -27.32 22.47
CA GLN A 52 5.44 -27.90 23.64
C GLN A 52 6.90 -27.46 23.65
N GLY A 53 7.30 -26.63 24.64
CA GLY A 53 8.72 -26.33 24.91
C GLY A 53 9.12 -24.86 24.96
N LEU A 54 8.19 -23.91 24.77
CA LEU A 54 8.44 -22.49 25.02
C LEU A 54 7.88 -22.09 26.39
N GLU A 55 8.71 -21.49 27.24
CA GLU A 55 8.25 -20.91 28.51
C GLU A 55 7.30 -19.74 28.25
N GLN A 56 6.28 -19.61 29.10
CA GLN A 56 5.25 -18.57 28.96
C GLN A 56 5.85 -17.15 28.97
N GLU A 57 6.97 -16.97 29.66
CA GLU A 57 7.70 -15.71 29.76
C GLU A 57 8.33 -15.26 28.41
N ASP A 58 8.76 -16.22 27.58
CA ASP A 58 9.33 -15.91 26.26
C ASP A 58 8.24 -15.53 25.26
N PHE A 59 7.05 -16.12 25.37
CA PHE A 59 5.88 -15.72 24.58
C PHE A 59 5.45 -14.28 24.91
N ASP A 60 5.45 -13.89 26.18
CA ASP A 60 5.09 -12.54 26.59
C ASP A 60 6.06 -11.49 26.04
N LYS A 61 7.36 -11.81 25.98
CA LYS A 61 8.39 -10.95 25.37
C LYS A 61 8.17 -10.78 23.87
N ILE A 62 7.90 -11.88 23.15
CA ILE A 62 7.60 -11.85 21.71
C ILE A 62 6.34 -11.05 21.42
N LEU A 63 5.33 -11.13 22.29
CA LEU A 63 4.10 -10.35 22.14
C LEU A 63 4.29 -8.87 22.40
N ALA A 64 5.07 -8.50 23.41
CA ALA A 64 5.43 -7.11 23.66
C ALA A 64 6.14 -6.51 22.43
N LEU A 65 7.05 -7.27 21.83
CA LEU A 65 7.71 -6.90 20.58
C LEU A 65 6.72 -6.75 19.42
N LEU A 66 5.85 -7.73 19.21
CA LEU A 66 4.86 -7.68 18.13
C LEU A 66 3.97 -6.44 18.27
N ARG A 67 3.55 -6.11 19.50
CA ARG A 67 2.73 -4.93 19.78
C ARG A 67 3.46 -3.63 19.50
N SER A 68 4.71 -3.46 19.93
CA SER A 68 5.48 -2.25 19.63
C SER A 68 5.68 -2.07 18.13
N VAL A 69 5.97 -3.15 17.42
CA VAL A 69 6.13 -3.17 15.96
C VAL A 69 4.82 -2.78 15.27
N LEU A 70 3.67 -3.31 15.69
CA LEU A 70 2.36 -2.94 15.13
C LEU A 70 2.02 -1.46 15.33
N VAL A 71 2.36 -0.87 16.48
CA VAL A 71 2.13 0.57 16.74
C VAL A 71 2.96 1.43 15.79
N VAL A 72 4.24 1.14 15.63
CA VAL A 72 5.13 1.85 14.69
C VAL A 72 4.62 1.69 13.25
N TYR A 73 4.22 0.48 12.86
CA TYR A 73 3.62 0.20 11.56
C TYR A 73 2.41 1.10 11.28
N MET A 74 1.46 1.19 12.23
CA MET A 74 0.26 2.02 12.09
C MET A 74 0.60 3.51 11.98
N LEU A 75 1.49 4.01 12.83
CA LEU A 75 1.87 5.42 12.88
C LEU A 75 2.47 5.89 11.54
N PHE A 76 3.44 5.15 11.02
CA PHE A 76 4.06 5.48 9.73
C PHE A 76 3.21 5.09 8.51
N GLY A 77 2.17 4.27 8.70
CA GLY A 77 1.16 3.96 7.70
C GLY A 77 0.15 5.10 7.44
N LEU A 78 0.01 6.06 8.36
CA LEU A 78 -0.93 7.18 8.22
C LEU A 78 -0.65 8.06 6.99
N PRO A 79 0.60 8.48 6.68
CA PRO A 79 0.85 9.24 5.46
C PRO A 79 0.53 8.46 4.17
N LEU A 80 0.76 7.14 4.16
CA LEU A 80 0.32 6.28 3.04
C LEU A 80 -1.19 6.28 2.88
N LEU A 81 -1.92 6.27 4.00
CA LEU A 81 -3.37 6.32 4.00
C LEU A 81 -3.88 7.65 3.40
N VAL A 82 -3.27 8.78 3.78
CA VAL A 82 -3.59 10.10 3.22
C VAL A 82 -3.32 10.12 1.71
N LEU A 83 -2.20 9.55 1.25
CA LEU A 83 -1.85 9.48 -0.17
C LEU A 83 -2.82 8.62 -1.00
N ARG A 84 -3.57 7.69 -0.38
CA ARG A 84 -4.59 6.93 -1.12
C ARG A 84 -5.76 7.80 -1.60
N ILE A 85 -6.07 8.89 -0.90
CA ILE A 85 -7.17 9.80 -1.26
C ILE A 85 -6.98 10.36 -2.68
N PRO A 86 -5.87 11.05 -3.01
CA PRO A 86 -5.65 11.55 -4.36
C PRO A 86 -5.47 10.42 -5.38
N ILE A 87 -4.83 9.31 -5.02
CA ILE A 87 -4.65 8.15 -5.92
C ILE A 87 -5.99 7.59 -6.39
N GLY A 88 -6.95 7.41 -5.47
CA GLY A 88 -8.29 6.92 -5.82
C GLY A 88 -9.18 7.98 -6.46
N TYR A 89 -8.92 9.25 -6.23
CA TYR A 89 -9.68 10.35 -6.81
C TYR A 89 -9.43 10.50 -8.31
N TYR A 90 -8.15 10.48 -8.72
CA TYR A 90 -7.77 10.69 -10.11
C TYR A 90 -7.97 9.42 -10.97
N PRO A 91 -8.50 9.55 -12.19
CA PRO A 91 -8.68 8.42 -13.10
C PRO A 91 -7.33 7.88 -13.62
N PRO A 92 -7.28 6.60 -14.02
CA PRO A 92 -6.10 6.03 -14.68
C PRO A 92 -5.78 6.80 -15.97
N GLY A 93 -4.50 6.93 -16.33
CA GLY A 93 -4.04 7.70 -17.51
C GLY A 93 -3.79 9.20 -17.27
N SER A 94 -4.15 9.72 -16.08
CA SER A 94 -3.83 11.10 -15.67
C SER A 94 -2.42 11.22 -15.09
N TYR A 95 -1.73 12.33 -15.36
CA TYR A 95 -0.41 12.59 -14.77
C TYR A 95 -0.47 12.70 -13.25
N SER A 96 -1.54 13.32 -12.72
CA SER A 96 -1.77 13.48 -11.28
C SER A 96 -1.75 12.13 -10.55
N ARG A 97 -2.53 11.14 -11.03
CA ARG A 97 -2.55 9.79 -10.42
C ARG A 97 -1.18 9.14 -10.45
N MET A 98 -0.48 9.22 -11.60
CA MET A 98 0.84 8.62 -11.74
C MET A 98 1.82 9.18 -10.70
N ILE A 99 1.88 10.50 -10.54
CA ILE A 99 2.77 11.18 -9.59
C ILE A 99 2.43 10.77 -8.15
N PHE A 100 1.16 10.78 -7.75
CA PHE A 100 0.78 10.35 -6.39
C PHE A 100 1.09 8.88 -6.13
N CYS A 101 0.89 8.00 -7.12
CA CYS A 101 1.31 6.60 -7.00
C CYS A 101 2.83 6.44 -6.84
N LEU A 102 3.63 7.22 -7.58
CA LEU A 102 5.09 7.21 -7.45
C LEU A 102 5.54 7.71 -6.08
N ILE A 103 4.99 8.84 -5.62
CA ILE A 103 5.26 9.38 -4.28
C ILE A 103 4.88 8.35 -3.20
N SER A 104 3.70 7.74 -3.32
CA SER A 104 3.25 6.71 -2.39
C SER A 104 4.15 5.48 -2.41
N GLY A 105 4.65 5.06 -3.56
CA GLY A 105 5.55 3.92 -3.67
C GLY A 105 6.94 4.21 -3.09
N VAL A 106 7.50 5.40 -3.35
CA VAL A 106 8.77 5.84 -2.76
C VAL A 106 8.64 5.95 -1.24
N TYR A 107 7.55 6.55 -0.75
CA TYR A 107 7.27 6.60 0.69
C TYR A 107 7.09 5.20 1.27
N ALA A 108 6.43 4.26 0.57
CA ALA A 108 6.29 2.88 1.05
C ALA A 108 7.65 2.17 1.19
N ILE A 109 8.59 2.40 0.27
CA ILE A 109 9.96 1.88 0.37
C ILE A 109 10.68 2.48 1.58
N PHE A 110 10.60 3.80 1.74
CA PHE A 110 11.16 4.49 2.91
C PHE A 110 10.55 3.98 4.22
N TRP A 111 9.24 3.77 4.23
CA TRP A 111 8.51 3.26 5.38
C TRP A 111 8.95 1.85 5.75
N VAL A 112 9.08 0.93 4.79
CA VAL A 112 9.61 -0.42 5.04
C VAL A 112 11.02 -0.36 5.58
N TYR A 113 11.88 0.49 5.02
CA TYR A 113 13.25 0.66 5.50
C TYR A 113 13.30 1.17 6.95
N MET A 114 12.53 2.21 7.29
CA MET A 114 12.46 2.77 8.64
C MET A 114 11.85 1.79 9.64
N PHE A 115 10.77 1.10 9.25
CA PHE A 115 10.11 0.09 10.06
C PHE A 115 11.03 -1.07 10.40
N THR A 116 11.88 -1.48 9.45
CA THR A 116 12.80 -2.59 9.64
C THR A 116 14.17 -2.18 10.17
N GLN A 117 14.40 -0.88 10.39
CA GLN A 117 15.71 -0.31 10.73
C GLN A 117 16.86 -0.82 9.85
N GLY A 118 16.60 -0.98 8.55
CA GLY A 118 17.58 -1.52 7.59
C GLY A 118 17.87 -3.03 7.72
N GLY A 119 17.07 -3.75 8.51
CA GLY A 119 17.11 -5.20 8.65
C GLY A 119 17.86 -5.75 9.84
N VAL A 120 18.29 -4.85 10.72
CA VAL A 120 18.71 -5.20 12.06
C VAL A 120 17.60 -4.75 13.00
N LEU A 121 16.70 -5.66 13.35
CA LEU A 121 15.80 -5.42 14.47
C LEU A 121 16.63 -5.59 15.75
N VAL A 122 17.27 -4.50 16.19
CA VAL A 122 17.84 -4.41 17.54
C VAL A 122 16.72 -3.93 18.44
N VAL A 123 16.22 -4.84 19.27
CA VAL A 123 15.16 -4.50 20.21
C VAL A 123 15.80 -4.42 21.58
N ASP A 124 16.06 -3.20 22.02
CA ASP A 124 16.18 -2.92 23.43
C ASP A 124 14.77 -2.72 23.98
N ALA A 125 14.25 -3.74 24.68
CA ALA A 125 12.96 -3.69 25.36
C ALA A 125 12.89 -2.59 26.44
N THR A 126 14.02 -1.94 26.76
CA THR A 126 14.16 -0.87 27.74
C THR A 126 13.64 0.50 27.27
N ASP A 127 13.74 0.83 25.98
CA ASP A 127 13.55 2.23 25.52
C ASP A 127 12.09 2.60 25.20
N LEU A 128 11.20 1.63 24.97
CA LEU A 128 9.79 1.90 24.68
C LEU A 128 8.84 1.43 25.79
N ALA A 129 9.21 0.39 26.57
CA ALA A 129 8.44 -0.02 27.75
C ALA A 129 8.52 1.03 28.87
N GLY A 130 9.63 1.75 28.99
CA GLY A 130 9.80 2.86 29.92
C GLY A 130 8.86 4.05 29.67
N ALA A 131 8.30 4.18 28.46
CA ALA A 131 7.37 5.25 28.13
C ALA A 131 5.90 4.93 28.47
N MET A 132 5.53 3.67 28.75
CA MET A 132 4.13 3.28 28.95
C MET A 132 3.85 2.29 30.10
N SER A 133 4.84 1.73 30.78
CA SER A 133 4.57 0.92 31.97
C SER A 133 5.74 0.87 32.94
N SER A 134 5.46 1.14 34.21
CA SER A 134 6.33 1.06 35.37
C SER A 134 6.77 -0.38 35.67
N GLY A 135 7.66 -0.94 34.86
CA GLY A 135 8.25 -2.26 35.10
C GLY A 135 9.67 -2.31 34.55
N THR A 136 10.64 -2.48 35.44
CA THR A 136 12.07 -2.58 35.12
C THR A 136 12.34 -3.92 34.42
N ILE A 137 12.32 -3.94 33.09
CA ILE A 137 12.73 -5.11 32.30
C ILE A 137 14.25 -4.99 32.06
N THR A 138 15.03 -5.85 32.72
CA THR A 138 16.47 -5.97 32.50
C THR A 138 16.77 -6.67 31.18
N GLY A 139 17.41 -5.88 30.30
CA GLY A 139 18.06 -6.18 29.01
C GLY A 139 18.09 -7.62 28.50
N LEU A 140 17.41 -7.83 27.37
CA LEU A 140 17.67 -8.93 26.45
C LEU A 140 17.68 -8.37 25.02
N THR A 141 18.86 -8.21 24.42
CA THR A 141 19.01 -7.82 23.01
C THR A 141 18.84 -9.05 22.13
N MET A 142 17.64 -9.29 21.61
CA MET A 142 17.43 -10.26 20.54
C MET A 142 17.74 -9.59 19.20
N THR A 143 18.79 -10.06 18.54
CA THR A 143 19.16 -9.61 17.18
C THR A 143 18.68 -10.64 16.17
N ALA A 144 17.62 -10.33 15.43
CA ALA A 144 17.22 -11.11 14.26
C ALA A 144 17.70 -10.38 13.00
N ASP A 145 18.70 -10.96 12.32
CA ASP A 145 19.17 -10.43 11.03
C ASP A 145 18.21 -10.88 9.92
N MET A 146 17.38 -9.94 9.47
CA MET A 146 16.45 -10.13 8.34
C MET A 146 16.84 -9.30 7.12
N SER A 147 18.07 -8.78 7.09
CA SER A 147 18.56 -7.86 6.06
C SER A 147 18.32 -8.39 4.64
N GLY A 148 18.66 -9.65 4.37
CA GLY A 148 18.45 -10.29 3.07
C GLY A 148 16.98 -10.32 2.63
N PHE A 149 16.06 -10.62 3.53
CA PHE A 149 14.62 -10.62 3.25
C PHE A 149 14.12 -9.21 2.92
N ILE A 150 14.63 -8.21 3.62
CA ILE A 150 14.23 -6.81 3.42
C ILE A 150 14.70 -6.28 2.08
N TRP A 151 15.91 -6.64 1.64
CA TRP A 151 16.38 -6.30 0.29
C TRP A 151 15.48 -6.88 -0.80
N VAL A 152 14.98 -8.12 -0.63
CA VAL A 152 14.03 -8.73 -1.56
C VAL A 152 12.70 -7.96 -1.56
N VAL A 153 12.15 -7.65 -0.38
CA VAL A 153 10.90 -6.88 -0.25
C VAL A 153 11.05 -5.49 -0.87
N MET A 154 12.15 -4.80 -0.62
CA MET A 154 12.45 -3.49 -1.22
C MET A 154 12.58 -3.61 -2.74
N GLY A 155 13.26 -4.63 -3.26
CA GLY A 155 13.35 -4.90 -4.70
C GLY A 155 11.97 -5.09 -5.35
N LEU A 156 11.08 -5.86 -4.72
CA LEU A 156 9.70 -6.02 -5.17
C LEU A 156 8.91 -4.71 -5.12
N MET A 157 9.15 -3.85 -4.13
CA MET A 157 8.52 -2.53 -4.06
C MET A 157 9.03 -1.58 -5.15
N VAL A 158 10.30 -1.64 -5.51
CA VAL A 158 10.84 -0.91 -6.66
C VAL A 158 10.19 -1.39 -7.96
N LEU A 159 10.02 -2.69 -8.15
CA LEU A 159 9.30 -3.23 -9.30
C LEU A 159 7.84 -2.74 -9.34
N LYS A 160 7.18 -2.61 -8.19
CA LYS A 160 5.84 -2.02 -8.10
C LYS A 160 5.76 -0.57 -8.60
N LEU A 161 6.86 0.20 -8.59
CA LEU A 161 6.89 1.56 -9.15
C LEU A 161 6.74 1.58 -10.68
N VAL A 162 6.96 0.45 -11.36
CA VAL A 162 6.75 0.33 -12.81
C VAL A 162 5.26 0.25 -13.15
N ILE A 163 4.44 -0.30 -12.24
CA ILE A 163 2.99 -0.52 -12.48
C ILE A 163 2.27 0.81 -12.77
N PRO A 164 2.43 1.90 -11.97
CA PRO A 164 1.81 3.19 -12.27
C PRO A 164 2.20 3.76 -13.65
N VAL A 165 3.43 3.53 -14.11
CA VAL A 165 3.91 4.00 -15.41
C VAL A 165 3.27 3.20 -16.55
N ALA A 166 3.14 1.88 -16.37
CA ALA A 166 2.45 1.01 -17.32
C ALA A 166 0.94 1.34 -17.39
N GLU A 167 0.29 1.53 -16.25
CA GLU A 167 -1.11 2.00 -16.17
C GLU A 167 -1.29 3.34 -16.88
N PHE A 168 -0.37 4.28 -16.66
CA PHE A 168 -0.41 5.57 -17.33
C PHE A 168 -0.34 5.43 -18.84
N LYS A 169 0.64 4.68 -19.37
CA LYS A 169 0.77 4.45 -20.83
C LYS A 169 -0.44 3.73 -21.43
N GLY A 170 -0.95 2.69 -20.75
CA GLY A 170 -2.06 1.88 -21.25
C GLY A 170 -3.39 2.64 -21.29
N ALA A 171 -3.63 3.52 -20.31
CA ALA A 171 -4.88 4.29 -20.21
C ALA A 171 -4.79 5.70 -20.81
N ARG A 172 -3.61 6.15 -21.29
CA ARG A 172 -3.41 7.53 -21.78
C ARG A 172 -4.26 7.85 -23.00
N ASP A 173 -4.29 6.94 -23.97
CA ASP A 173 -5.02 7.16 -25.22
C ASP A 173 -6.53 7.25 -24.99
N GLU A 174 -7.07 6.41 -24.10
CA GLU A 174 -8.47 6.45 -23.67
C GLU A 174 -8.78 7.72 -22.86
N TYR A 175 -7.85 8.17 -22.03
CA TYR A 175 -8.01 9.39 -21.25
C TYR A 175 -8.01 10.68 -22.11
N ILE A 176 -7.19 10.73 -23.16
CA ILE A 176 -7.12 11.88 -24.09
C ILE A 176 -8.28 11.86 -25.08
N ASN A 177 -8.53 10.72 -25.74
CA ASN A 177 -9.45 10.65 -26.87
C ASN A 177 -10.88 10.27 -26.47
N GLY A 178 -11.11 10.00 -25.19
CA GLY A 178 -12.35 9.41 -24.70
C GLY A 178 -12.42 7.91 -25.02
N PRO A 179 -13.45 7.21 -24.49
CA PRO A 179 -13.69 5.82 -24.87
C PRO A 179 -13.83 5.75 -26.39
N LYS A 180 -13.05 4.88 -27.04
CA LYS A 180 -13.21 4.61 -28.47
C LYS A 180 -14.65 4.14 -28.67
N ASP A 181 -15.46 4.98 -29.29
CA ASP A 181 -16.84 4.67 -29.59
C ASP A 181 -16.82 3.66 -30.75
N ASP A 182 -16.62 2.37 -30.42
CA ASP A 182 -16.62 1.24 -31.35
C ASP A 182 -17.90 1.20 -32.21
N ARG A 183 -18.93 1.96 -31.82
CA ARG A 183 -20.17 2.15 -32.57
C ARG A 183 -19.95 3.00 -33.82
N LYS A 184 -19.19 4.10 -33.77
CA LYS A 184 -18.90 4.91 -34.97
C LYS A 184 -18.03 4.14 -35.96
N GLU A 185 -17.05 3.40 -35.45
CA GLU A 185 -16.17 2.58 -36.28
C GLU A 185 -16.90 1.38 -36.91
N ARG A 186 -17.92 0.80 -36.22
CA ARG A 186 -18.83 -0.20 -36.81
C ARG A 186 -19.79 0.39 -37.83
N VAL A 187 -20.33 1.60 -37.60
CA VAL A 187 -21.23 2.27 -38.54
C VAL A 187 -20.46 2.62 -39.83
N ASP A 188 -19.27 3.20 -39.73
CA ASP A 188 -18.43 3.50 -40.89
C ASP A 188 -18.02 2.23 -41.67
N ARG A 189 -17.74 1.12 -40.98
CA ARG A 189 -17.46 -0.16 -41.63
C ARG A 189 -18.68 -0.70 -42.38
N THR A 190 -19.87 -0.59 -41.79
CA THR A 190 -21.13 -1.04 -42.40
C THR A 190 -21.49 -0.19 -43.62
N VAL A 191 -21.29 1.13 -43.54
CA VAL A 191 -21.53 2.06 -44.66
C VAL A 191 -20.56 1.81 -45.81
N ARG A 192 -19.26 1.56 -45.53
CA ARG A 192 -18.28 1.19 -46.58
C ARG A 192 -18.60 -0.14 -47.27
N VAL A 193 -19.08 -1.14 -46.54
CA VAL A 193 -19.47 -2.43 -47.13
C VAL A 193 -20.71 -2.26 -48.00
N LYS A 194 -21.70 -1.48 -47.55
CA LYS A 194 -22.93 -1.24 -48.30
C LYS A 194 -22.70 -0.43 -49.59
N GLY A 195 -21.86 0.61 -49.54
CA GLY A 195 -21.50 1.40 -50.72
C GLY A 195 -20.66 0.64 -51.76
N ARG A 196 -20.03 -0.49 -51.38
CA ARG A 196 -19.32 -1.37 -52.33
C ARG A 196 -20.26 -2.35 -53.04
N HIS A 197 -21.40 -2.70 -52.43
CA HIS A 197 -22.39 -3.59 -53.05
C HIS A 197 -23.40 -2.88 -53.95
N GLU A 198 -23.51 -1.55 -53.86
CA GLU A 198 -24.41 -0.75 -54.72
C GLU A 198 -23.69 -0.18 -55.97
N GLY A 199 -22.41 -0.49 -56.16
CA GLY A 199 -21.56 -0.01 -57.26
C GLY A 199 -21.08 -1.07 -58.25
N ASP A 200 -21.51 -2.33 -58.10
CA ASP A 200 -21.35 -3.44 -59.06
C ASP A 200 -22.72 -3.74 -59.70
#